data_AF-A0A370HE89-F1
#
_entry.id   AF-A0A370HE89-F1
#
_cell.length_a   1.000
_cell.length_b   1.000
_cell.length_c   1.000
_cell.angle_alpha   90.00
_cell.angle_beta   90.00
_cell.angle_gamma   90.00
#
_symmetry.space_group_name_H-M   'P 1'
#
loop_
_entity.id
_entity.type
_entity.pdbx_description
1 polymer ?
#
loop_
_entity_poly.entity_id
_entity_poly.type
_entity_poly.pdbx_seq_one_letter_code
_entity_poly.pdbx_strand_id
1 'polypeptide(L)'
;MNTRPTAVEQVSGTERWRKLTGLPRKAAVYARDPLARTALALAPDPGYTLPDLLYDTALLVVKPEALVTGRMPTIERFLSARNLAVAAVFDTELDAVRSHQLWQYPWVKATTDRMRLHILMSEGRPARCLLVRRAPGSGDIPLTMQLAVDKGASGSGPRRPGQLRSELGMTNRMISFVHCPDEPADLLRDLYVLGGAAGPRMLDPTGAQDVSDVWRAGEWREGVDLEPGGLLTGLSSRGRARLLGLLDARRDHGRTLSLDEAMSEARAAGAQGDWHRYGLAAGLISHDLPGVAAEFDEATVEQLAQRWRREG
;
A
#
# COMPACT_ATOMS: atom_id res chain seq x y z
N MET A 1 -40.16 2.59 -1.64
CA MET A 1 -40.20 1.13 -1.88
C MET A 1 -38.80 0.60 -1.69
N ASN A 2 -38.57 -0.24 -0.67
CA ASN A 2 -37.26 -0.77 -0.31
C ASN A 2 -37.17 -2.18 -0.91
N THR A 3 -36.77 -2.31 -2.18
CA THR A 3 -36.50 -3.62 -2.78
C THR A 3 -35.24 -4.17 -2.14
N ARG A 4 -35.41 -5.12 -1.21
CA ARG A 4 -34.27 -5.91 -0.72
C ARG A 4 -33.58 -6.53 -1.94
N PRO A 5 -32.24 -6.43 -2.07
CA PRO A 5 -31.54 -7.16 -3.10
C PRO A 5 -31.92 -8.63 -3.00
N THR A 6 -32.32 -9.22 -4.12
CA THR A 6 -32.78 -10.61 -4.14
C THR A 6 -31.62 -11.53 -3.81
N ALA A 7 -31.88 -12.70 -3.21
CA ALA A 7 -30.85 -13.71 -2.95
C ALA A 7 -30.03 -14.05 -4.23
N VAL A 8 -30.66 -13.93 -5.41
CA VAL A 8 -30.05 -14.13 -6.73
C VAL A 8 -29.00 -13.05 -7.07
N GLU A 9 -29.24 -11.78 -6.73
CA GLU A 9 -28.24 -10.70 -6.91
C GLU A 9 -27.01 -10.88 -6.00
N GLN A 10 -27.20 -11.42 -4.79
CA GLN A 10 -26.10 -11.67 -3.87
C GLN A 10 -25.23 -12.87 -4.30
N VAL A 11 -25.87 -13.95 -4.78
CA VAL A 11 -25.17 -15.14 -5.29
C VAL A 11 -24.37 -14.80 -6.54
N SER A 12 -24.97 -14.10 -7.51
CA SER A 12 -24.27 -13.70 -8.75
C SER A 12 -23.11 -12.72 -8.49
N GLY A 13 -23.25 -11.81 -7.51
CA GLY A 13 -22.17 -10.93 -7.08
C GLY A 13 -20.97 -11.69 -6.52
N THR A 14 -21.22 -12.69 -5.66
CA THR A 14 -20.15 -13.50 -5.05
C THR A 14 -19.38 -14.31 -6.10
N GLU A 15 -20.08 -14.89 -7.08
CA GLU A 15 -19.45 -15.66 -8.16
C GLU A 15 -18.54 -14.81 -9.03
N ARG A 16 -18.93 -13.55 -9.32
CA ARG A 16 -18.05 -12.60 -10.04
C ARG A 16 -16.76 -12.34 -9.26
N TRP A 17 -16.85 -12.13 -7.94
CA TRP A 17 -15.67 -11.90 -7.10
C TRP A 17 -14.80 -13.13 -6.91
N ARG A 18 -15.36 -14.34 -6.91
CA ARG A 18 -14.56 -15.59 -6.84
C ARG A 18 -13.59 -15.76 -8.00
N LYS A 19 -13.85 -15.11 -9.14
CA LYS A 19 -12.91 -15.08 -10.28
C LYS A 19 -11.74 -14.12 -10.07
N LEU A 20 -11.79 -13.25 -9.05
CA LEU A 20 -10.84 -12.16 -8.82
C LEU A 20 -10.05 -12.30 -7.51
N THR A 21 -10.39 -13.26 -6.65
CA THR A 21 -9.67 -13.56 -5.41
C THR A 21 -9.70 -15.05 -5.10
N GLY A 22 -8.58 -15.56 -4.57
CA GLY A 22 -8.45 -16.93 -4.07
C GLY A 22 -8.99 -17.11 -2.65
N LEU A 23 -9.60 -16.08 -2.05
CA LEU A 23 -10.17 -16.11 -0.69
C LEU A 23 -11.70 -16.08 -0.75
N PRO A 24 -12.39 -17.20 -0.48
CA PRO A 24 -13.85 -17.27 -0.53
C PRO A 24 -14.52 -16.25 0.40
N ARG A 25 -13.93 -15.98 1.57
CA ARG A 25 -14.42 -14.97 2.51
C ARG A 25 -14.31 -13.56 1.93
N LYS A 26 -13.19 -13.22 1.28
CA LYS A 26 -13.01 -11.92 0.63
C LYS A 26 -14.06 -11.71 -0.46
N ALA A 27 -14.32 -12.72 -1.29
CA ALA A 27 -15.37 -12.64 -2.30
C ALA A 27 -16.76 -12.34 -1.70
N ALA A 28 -17.13 -12.99 -0.60
CA ALA A 28 -18.41 -12.76 0.08
C ALA A 28 -18.50 -11.38 0.78
N VAL A 29 -17.37 -10.83 1.23
CA VAL A 29 -17.31 -9.47 1.78
C VAL A 29 -17.41 -8.45 0.64
N TYR A 30 -16.64 -8.59 -0.43
CA TYR A 30 -16.62 -7.63 -1.55
C TYR A 30 -17.93 -7.63 -2.34
N ALA A 31 -18.66 -8.74 -2.37
CA ALA A 31 -20.02 -8.79 -2.91
C ALA A 31 -21.00 -7.85 -2.19
N ARG A 32 -20.67 -7.39 -0.97
CA ARG A 32 -21.50 -6.49 -0.15
C ARG A 32 -20.83 -5.14 0.14
N ASP A 33 -19.52 -5.02 -0.04
CA ASP A 33 -18.77 -3.76 0.08
C ASP A 33 -19.25 -2.76 -0.99
N PRO A 34 -19.81 -1.59 -0.60
CA PRO A 34 -20.27 -0.58 -1.56
C PRO A 34 -19.16 -0.07 -2.50
N LEU A 35 -17.94 0.06 -2.01
CA LEU A 35 -16.81 0.57 -2.80
C LEU A 35 -16.38 -0.47 -3.85
N ALA A 36 -16.27 -1.74 -3.45
CA ALA A 36 -15.93 -2.83 -4.36
C ALA A 36 -17.03 -3.00 -5.43
N ARG A 37 -18.31 -3.02 -5.04
CA ARG A 37 -19.44 -3.15 -5.97
C ARG A 37 -19.49 -2.00 -6.98
N THR A 38 -19.23 -0.77 -6.52
CA THR A 38 -19.20 0.40 -7.40
C THR A 38 -18.04 0.31 -8.38
N ALA A 39 -16.85 -0.12 -7.91
CA ALA A 39 -15.71 -0.36 -8.78
C ALA A 39 -16.02 -1.39 -9.88
N LEU A 40 -16.65 -2.51 -9.51
CA LEU A 40 -17.05 -3.57 -10.44
C LEU A 40 -18.09 -3.11 -11.47
N ALA A 41 -18.99 -2.20 -11.09
CA ALA A 41 -19.97 -1.62 -12.00
C ALA A 41 -19.37 -0.60 -12.98
N LEU A 42 -18.23 0.01 -12.62
CA LEU A 42 -17.53 1.02 -13.44
C LEU A 42 -16.37 0.44 -14.26
N ALA A 43 -15.99 -0.82 -14.01
CA ALA A 43 -14.96 -1.50 -14.76
C ALA A 43 -15.34 -1.58 -16.26
N PRO A 44 -14.40 -1.31 -17.17
CA PRO A 44 -14.68 -1.34 -18.60
C PRO A 44 -14.99 -2.78 -19.07
N ASP A 45 -15.79 -2.88 -20.13
CA ASP A 45 -16.08 -4.12 -20.86
C ASP A 45 -15.69 -3.96 -22.34
N PRO A 46 -14.38 -3.86 -22.65
CA PRO A 46 -13.92 -3.51 -24.00
C PRO A 46 -13.87 -4.73 -24.94
N GLY A 47 -14.63 -5.79 -24.66
CA GLY A 47 -14.58 -7.06 -25.39
C GLY A 47 -13.59 -8.09 -24.83
N TYR A 48 -12.94 -7.79 -23.70
CA TYR A 48 -12.16 -8.74 -22.89
C TYR A 48 -12.96 -9.10 -21.63
N THR A 49 -12.76 -10.29 -21.07
CA THR A 49 -13.31 -10.54 -19.74
C THR A 49 -12.51 -9.72 -18.72
N LEU A 50 -13.20 -9.10 -17.76
CA LEU A 50 -12.54 -8.33 -16.69
C LEU A 50 -11.42 -9.12 -15.97
N PRO A 51 -11.57 -10.44 -15.68
CA PRO A 51 -10.46 -11.24 -15.18
C PRO A 51 -9.20 -11.20 -16.05
N ASP A 52 -9.33 -11.32 -17.38
CA ASP A 52 -8.19 -11.29 -18.31
C ASP A 52 -7.47 -9.94 -18.25
N LEU A 53 -8.24 -8.84 -18.20
CA LEU A 53 -7.69 -7.49 -18.11
C LEU A 53 -6.92 -7.25 -16.80
N LEU A 54 -7.45 -7.74 -15.69
CA LEU A 54 -6.82 -7.62 -14.37
C LEU A 54 -5.65 -8.59 -14.19
N TYR A 55 -5.60 -9.68 -14.97
CA TYR A 55 -4.54 -10.68 -14.86
C TYR A 55 -3.15 -10.10 -15.18
N ASP A 56 -3.05 -9.23 -16.17
CA ASP A 56 -1.78 -8.61 -16.59
C ASP A 56 -1.61 -7.16 -16.13
N THR A 57 -2.47 -6.71 -15.20
CA THR A 57 -2.46 -5.36 -14.64
C THR A 57 -2.18 -5.38 -13.13
N ALA A 58 -1.46 -4.37 -12.65
CA ALA A 58 -1.32 -4.09 -11.23
C ALA A 58 -1.29 -2.59 -10.96
N LEU A 59 -1.43 -2.22 -9.69
CA LEU A 59 -1.33 -0.85 -9.21
C LEU A 59 -0.20 -0.74 -8.21
N LEU A 60 0.71 0.22 -8.43
CA LEU A 60 1.73 0.62 -7.46
C LEU A 60 1.43 2.05 -6.99
N VAL A 61 1.15 2.20 -5.71
CA VAL A 61 0.96 3.50 -5.06
C VAL A 61 2.27 3.91 -4.41
N VAL A 62 2.89 4.95 -4.94
CA VAL A 62 4.06 5.62 -4.38
C VAL A 62 3.58 6.61 -3.33
N LYS A 63 3.89 6.34 -2.07
CA LYS A 63 3.43 7.14 -0.94
C LYS A 63 4.25 8.44 -0.82
N PRO A 64 3.73 9.47 -0.12
CA PRO A 64 4.42 10.74 0.04
C PRO A 64 5.86 10.59 0.57
N GLU A 65 6.11 9.68 1.53
CA GLU A 65 7.46 9.47 2.06
C GLU A 65 8.48 9.03 1.00
N ALA A 66 8.05 8.35 -0.07
CA ALA A 66 8.92 7.91 -1.16
C ALA A 66 9.22 9.04 -2.14
N LEU A 67 8.25 9.93 -2.36
CA LEU A 67 8.44 11.12 -3.17
C LEU A 67 9.38 12.12 -2.50
N VAL A 68 9.20 12.36 -1.19
CA VAL A 68 10.04 13.34 -0.47
C VAL A 68 11.48 12.89 -0.25
N THR A 69 11.70 11.57 -0.19
CA THR A 69 13.03 10.96 -0.06
C THR A 69 13.66 10.60 -1.42
N GLY A 70 13.06 11.04 -2.54
CA GLY A 70 13.64 10.90 -3.88
C GLY A 70 13.78 9.46 -4.37
N ARG A 71 12.81 8.59 -4.07
CA ARG A 71 12.91 7.14 -4.37
C ARG A 71 12.39 6.73 -5.75
N MET A 72 11.84 7.67 -6.52
CA MET A 72 11.31 7.41 -7.87
C MET A 72 12.30 6.69 -8.81
N PRO A 73 13.60 7.07 -8.88
CA PRO A 73 14.55 6.36 -9.72
C PRO A 73 14.75 4.88 -9.33
N THR A 74 14.62 4.54 -8.05
CA THR A 74 14.69 3.14 -7.60
C THR A 74 13.45 2.37 -8.03
N ILE A 75 12.27 2.99 -7.94
CA ILE A 75 11.00 2.39 -8.40
C ILE A 75 11.03 2.16 -9.92
N GLU A 76 11.52 3.12 -10.70
CA GLU A 76 11.68 3.00 -12.16
C GLU A 76 12.58 1.81 -12.53
N ARG A 77 13.76 1.72 -11.90
CA ARG A 77 14.68 0.59 -12.13
C ARG A 77 14.04 -0.75 -11.75
N PHE A 78 13.32 -0.79 -10.63
CA PHE A 78 12.65 -2.00 -10.16
C PHE A 78 11.61 -2.52 -11.16
N LEU A 79 10.79 -1.63 -11.73
CA LEU A 79 9.80 -1.98 -12.76
C LEU A 79 10.46 -2.37 -14.08
N SER A 80 11.47 -1.60 -14.51
CA SER A 80 12.22 -1.84 -15.75
C SER A 80 12.91 -3.20 -15.74
N ALA A 81 13.54 -3.57 -14.62
CA ALA A 81 14.19 -4.89 -14.45
C ALA A 81 13.22 -6.08 -14.57
N ARG A 82 11.91 -5.82 -14.51
CA ARG A 82 10.84 -6.83 -14.62
C ARG A 82 10.03 -6.72 -15.91
N ASN A 83 10.47 -5.89 -16.86
CA ASN A 83 9.75 -5.61 -18.10
C ASN A 83 8.31 -5.14 -17.87
N LEU A 84 8.08 -4.35 -16.80
CA LEU A 84 6.79 -3.77 -16.48
C LEU A 84 6.71 -2.35 -17.04
N ALA A 85 5.67 -2.08 -17.82
CA ALA A 85 5.41 -0.75 -18.37
C ALA A 85 4.36 -0.03 -17.53
N VAL A 86 4.55 1.28 -17.33
CA VAL A 86 3.49 2.13 -16.78
C VAL A 86 2.49 2.42 -17.91
N ALA A 87 1.22 2.08 -17.69
CA ALA A 87 0.14 2.29 -18.65
C ALA A 87 -0.67 3.56 -18.37
N ALA A 88 -0.76 3.96 -17.09
CA ALA A 88 -1.42 5.18 -16.66
C ALA A 88 -0.82 5.70 -15.35
N VAL A 89 -0.94 7.00 -15.11
CA VAL A 89 -0.54 7.67 -13.88
C VAL A 89 -1.62 8.66 -13.44
N PHE A 90 -1.91 8.66 -12.14
CA PHE A 90 -2.70 9.70 -11.50
C PHE A 90 -2.17 9.96 -10.09
N ASP A 91 -2.33 11.19 -9.62
CA ASP A 91 -2.01 11.54 -8.24
C ASP A 91 -3.31 11.53 -7.40
N THR A 92 -3.17 11.20 -6.13
CA THR A 92 -4.26 11.19 -5.14
C THR A 92 -3.73 11.63 -3.79
N GLU A 93 -4.60 11.86 -2.81
CA GLU A 93 -4.19 12.18 -1.45
C GLU A 93 -4.59 11.03 -0.51
N LEU A 94 -3.68 10.55 0.32
CA LEU A 94 -4.00 9.54 1.33
C LEU A 94 -4.46 10.22 2.63
N ASP A 95 -5.53 11.03 2.53
CA ASP A 95 -6.19 11.69 3.66
C ASP A 95 -6.82 10.67 4.64
N ALA A 96 -7.41 11.15 5.73
CA ALA A 96 -8.04 10.29 6.73
C ALA A 96 -9.13 9.38 6.14
N VAL A 97 -10.02 9.95 5.31
CA VAL A 97 -11.16 9.22 4.73
C VAL A 97 -10.65 8.13 3.79
N ARG A 98 -9.79 8.51 2.85
CA ARG A 98 -9.26 7.60 1.84
C ARG A 98 -8.37 6.53 2.45
N SER A 99 -7.59 6.87 3.48
CA SER A 99 -6.78 5.88 4.19
C SER A 99 -7.66 4.87 4.93
N HIS A 100 -8.69 5.30 5.65
CA HIS A 100 -9.63 4.39 6.30
C HIS A 100 -10.38 3.50 5.31
N GLN A 101 -10.70 4.00 4.12
CA GLN A 101 -11.30 3.21 3.06
C GLN A 101 -10.29 2.21 2.47
N LEU A 102 -9.08 2.65 2.11
CA LEU A 102 -8.08 1.80 1.48
C LEU A 102 -7.67 0.64 2.39
N TRP A 103 -7.45 0.92 3.68
CA TRP A 103 -7.01 -0.05 4.66
C TRP A 103 -8.11 -0.55 5.60
N GLN A 104 -9.38 -0.42 5.24
CA GLN A 104 -10.53 -0.83 6.06
C GLN A 104 -10.36 -2.22 6.69
N TYR A 105 -9.88 -3.19 5.91
CA TYR A 105 -9.69 -4.58 6.34
C TYR A 105 -8.38 -4.81 7.11
N PRO A 106 -7.20 -4.38 6.61
CA PRO A 106 -5.95 -4.57 7.35
C PRO A 106 -5.76 -3.64 8.57
N TRP A 107 -6.49 -2.52 8.70
CA TRP A 107 -6.41 -1.63 9.86
C TRP A 107 -7.21 -2.10 11.06
N VAL A 108 -7.99 -3.17 10.96
CA VAL A 108 -8.64 -3.80 12.13
C VAL A 108 -7.63 -4.13 13.22
N LYS A 109 -6.41 -4.53 12.85
CA LYS A 109 -5.31 -4.78 13.80
C LYS A 109 -4.40 -3.59 14.07
N ALA A 110 -4.57 -2.44 13.40
CA ALA A 110 -3.69 -1.29 13.60
C ALA A 110 -4.03 -0.55 14.90
N THR A 111 -3.03 -0.03 15.60
CA THR A 111 -3.26 0.90 16.71
C THR A 111 -3.77 2.25 16.20
N THR A 112 -4.52 2.97 17.03
CA THR A 112 -4.93 4.35 16.72
C THR A 112 -3.74 5.25 16.43
N ASP A 113 -2.64 5.10 17.16
CA ASP A 113 -1.42 5.87 16.96
C ASP A 113 -0.74 5.58 15.61
N ARG A 114 -0.74 4.32 15.15
CA ARG A 114 -0.28 3.99 13.80
C ARG A 114 -1.15 4.65 12.73
N MET A 115 -2.48 4.60 12.89
CA MET A 115 -3.40 5.24 11.95
C MET A 115 -3.22 6.75 11.93
N ARG A 116 -3.13 7.40 13.10
CA ARG A 116 -2.87 8.84 13.23
C ARG A 116 -1.55 9.24 12.56
N LEU A 117 -0.47 8.51 12.82
CA LEU A 117 0.83 8.80 12.22
C LEU A 117 0.81 8.63 10.69
N HIS A 118 0.09 7.63 10.18
CA HIS A 118 -0.13 7.47 8.75
C HIS A 118 -0.76 8.69 8.11
N ILE A 119 -1.84 9.18 8.72
CA ILE A 119 -2.59 10.33 8.23
C ILE A 119 -1.70 11.58 8.28
N LEU A 120 -1.00 11.84 9.39
CA LEU A 120 -0.08 12.99 9.50
C LEU A 120 1.02 13.00 8.42
N MET A 121 1.56 11.83 8.08
CA MET A 121 2.58 11.70 7.03
C MET A 121 2.02 11.92 5.62
N SER A 122 0.71 11.78 5.43
CA SER A 122 0.10 11.68 4.11
C SER A 122 -0.83 12.84 3.74
N GLU A 123 -1.49 13.43 4.74
CA GLU A 123 -2.45 14.51 4.58
C GLU A 123 -1.77 15.75 3.97
N GLY A 124 -2.47 16.39 3.04
CA GLY A 124 -2.00 17.52 2.25
C GLY A 124 -0.87 17.19 1.27
N ARG A 125 -0.54 15.92 1.04
CA ARG A 125 0.59 15.50 0.19
C ARG A 125 0.16 14.49 -0.87
N PRO A 126 0.67 14.63 -2.11
CA PRO A 126 0.31 13.69 -3.17
C PRO A 126 0.94 12.32 -2.93
N ALA A 127 0.15 11.28 -3.13
CA ALA A 127 0.61 9.94 -3.46
C ALA A 127 0.46 9.74 -4.97
N ARG A 128 1.43 9.08 -5.60
CA ARG A 128 1.42 8.83 -7.04
C ARG A 128 1.03 7.40 -7.33
N CYS A 129 -0.05 7.21 -8.06
CA CYS A 129 -0.57 5.91 -8.48
C CYS A 129 -0.08 5.57 -9.87
N LEU A 130 0.60 4.44 -10.00
CA LEU A 130 1.11 3.90 -11.25
C LEU A 130 0.32 2.64 -11.61
N LEU A 131 -0.47 2.70 -12.67
CA LEU A 131 -1.06 1.50 -13.26
C LEU A 131 0.00 0.84 -14.13
N VAL A 132 0.41 -0.36 -13.76
CA VAL A 132 1.49 -1.09 -14.45
C VAL A 132 0.93 -2.30 -15.17
N ARG A 133 1.53 -2.62 -16.32
CA ARG A 133 1.17 -3.78 -17.14
C ARG A 133 2.41 -4.57 -17.53
N ARG A 134 2.20 -5.87 -17.74
CA ARG A 134 3.15 -6.74 -18.43
C ARG A 134 2.61 -7.13 -19.80
N ALA A 135 3.44 -7.77 -20.63
CA ALA A 135 2.97 -8.33 -21.89
C ALA A 135 1.84 -9.37 -21.63
N PRO A 136 0.75 -9.37 -22.42
CA PRO A 136 -0.35 -10.30 -22.21
C PRO A 136 0.10 -11.77 -22.16
N GLY A 137 -0.39 -12.52 -21.17
CA GLY A 137 -0.11 -13.96 -21.01
C GLY A 137 1.33 -14.32 -20.62
N SER A 138 2.17 -13.34 -20.25
CA SER A 138 3.59 -13.57 -19.94
C SER A 138 3.87 -14.09 -18.51
N GLY A 139 2.85 -14.40 -17.71
CA GLY A 139 3.07 -14.87 -16.34
C GLY A 139 2.06 -15.89 -15.82
N ASP A 140 2.52 -16.68 -14.85
CA ASP A 140 1.79 -17.84 -14.31
C ASP A 140 0.79 -17.50 -13.20
N ILE A 141 0.78 -16.26 -12.74
CA ILE A 141 -0.17 -15.72 -11.75
C ILE A 141 -0.55 -14.29 -12.12
N PRO A 142 -1.67 -13.74 -11.59
CA PRO A 142 -2.01 -12.34 -11.78
C PRO A 142 -0.86 -11.40 -11.39
N LEU A 143 -0.59 -10.38 -12.22
CA LEU A 143 0.50 -9.42 -12.01
C LEU A 143 0.37 -8.71 -10.65
N THR A 144 -0.85 -8.42 -10.20
CA THR A 144 -1.10 -7.82 -8.87
C THR A 144 -0.51 -8.68 -7.76
N MET A 145 -0.66 -10.00 -7.83
CA MET A 145 -0.11 -10.93 -6.83
C MET A 145 1.42 -11.03 -6.94
N GLN A 146 1.95 -11.13 -8.17
CA GLN A 146 3.40 -11.15 -8.39
C GLN A 146 4.06 -9.88 -7.85
N LEU A 147 3.47 -8.72 -8.14
CA LEU A 147 3.96 -7.43 -7.63
C LEU A 147 3.86 -7.35 -6.10
N ALA A 148 2.82 -7.93 -5.49
CA ALA A 148 2.69 -7.96 -4.04
C ALA A 148 3.75 -8.84 -3.35
N VAL A 149 4.15 -9.97 -3.97
CA VAL A 149 5.30 -10.78 -3.53
C VAL A 149 6.61 -10.02 -3.72
N ASP A 150 6.82 -9.42 -4.89
CA ASP A 150 8.06 -8.70 -5.22
C ASP A 150 8.21 -7.39 -4.43
N LYS A 151 7.10 -6.77 -4.03
CA LYS A 151 7.07 -5.64 -3.10
C LYS A 151 7.75 -5.99 -1.78
N GLY A 152 7.58 -7.23 -1.33
CA GLY A 152 8.09 -7.75 -0.06
C GLY A 152 7.21 -7.43 1.15
N ALA A 153 7.41 -8.17 2.23
CA ALA A 153 6.57 -8.10 3.43
C ALA A 153 6.59 -6.71 4.11
N SER A 154 5.42 -6.26 4.59
CA SER A 154 5.27 -5.02 5.38
C SER A 154 5.59 -5.20 6.87
N GLY A 155 5.74 -6.45 7.33
CA GLY A 155 5.95 -6.80 8.74
C GLY A 155 7.42 -7.03 9.10
N SER A 156 7.63 -7.71 10.24
CA SER A 156 8.93 -8.16 10.75
C SER A 156 9.51 -9.38 10.03
N GLY A 157 8.80 -9.95 9.06
CA GLY A 157 9.31 -11.02 8.22
C GLY A 157 10.54 -10.57 7.42
N PRO A 158 11.49 -11.48 7.13
CA PRO A 158 12.69 -11.12 6.40
C PRO A 158 12.30 -10.67 4.99
N ARG A 159 12.67 -9.43 4.66
CA ARG A 159 12.68 -8.96 3.28
C ARG A 159 13.96 -9.44 2.61
N ARG A 160 13.86 -9.81 1.34
CA ARG A 160 14.97 -10.38 0.56
C ARG A 160 15.60 -9.29 -0.32
N PRO A 161 16.90 -9.40 -0.65
CA PRO A 161 17.48 -8.62 -1.74
C PRO A 161 16.65 -8.78 -3.02
N GLY A 162 16.48 -7.70 -3.78
CA GLY A 162 15.65 -7.69 -5.00
C GLY A 162 14.16 -7.43 -4.77
N GLN A 163 13.70 -7.38 -3.51
CA GLN A 163 12.34 -6.92 -3.19
C GLN A 163 12.28 -5.40 -3.07
N LEU A 164 11.20 -4.78 -3.55
CA LEU A 164 11.08 -3.32 -3.66
C LEU A 164 11.29 -2.63 -2.31
N ARG A 165 10.67 -3.11 -1.24
CA ARG A 165 10.83 -2.52 0.11
C ARG A 165 12.26 -2.65 0.65
N SER A 166 13.01 -3.67 0.25
CA SER A 166 14.44 -3.77 0.60
C SER A 166 15.24 -2.71 -0.15
N GLU A 167 15.01 -2.58 -1.46
CA GLU A 167 15.70 -1.61 -2.32
C GLU A 167 15.38 -0.16 -1.96
N LEU A 168 14.19 0.09 -1.42
CA LEU A 168 13.76 1.39 -0.93
C LEU A 168 14.27 1.73 0.47
N GLY A 169 14.96 0.81 1.16
CA GLY A 169 15.48 1.06 2.52
C GLY A 169 14.40 1.02 3.60
N MET A 170 13.32 0.25 3.42
CA MET A 170 12.26 0.15 4.43
C MET A 170 12.82 -0.46 5.73
N THR A 171 12.85 0.34 6.80
CA THR A 171 13.38 -0.07 8.11
C THR A 171 12.30 -0.39 9.14
N ASN A 172 11.09 0.13 8.95
CA ASN A 172 9.95 -0.14 9.82
C ASN A 172 8.64 -0.25 9.01
N ARG A 173 7.60 -0.77 9.65
CA ARG A 173 6.29 -1.04 9.03
C ARG A 173 5.49 0.23 8.68
N MET A 174 5.81 1.36 9.31
CA MET A 174 5.09 2.62 9.14
C MET A 174 5.55 3.35 7.87
N ILE A 175 6.87 3.45 7.68
CA ILE A 175 7.51 4.10 6.53
C ILE A 175 7.69 3.05 5.42
N SER A 176 6.59 2.67 4.77
CA SER A 176 6.60 1.57 3.82
C SER A 176 6.94 1.95 2.39
N PHE A 177 7.00 3.26 2.09
CA PHE A 177 7.28 3.89 0.80
C PHE A 177 6.26 3.62 -0.31
N VAL A 178 5.76 2.39 -0.41
CA VAL A 178 4.83 1.95 -1.44
C VAL A 178 3.71 1.08 -0.86
N HIS A 179 2.57 1.12 -1.55
CA HIS A 179 1.45 0.19 -1.41
C HIS A 179 1.17 -0.46 -2.77
N CYS A 180 0.74 -1.72 -2.76
CA CYS A 180 0.10 -2.33 -3.92
C CYS A 180 -1.00 -3.27 -3.40
N PRO A 181 -2.11 -3.42 -4.15
CA PRO A 181 -3.12 -4.42 -3.85
C PRO A 181 -2.53 -5.83 -3.86
N ASP A 182 -3.11 -6.75 -3.09
CA ASP A 182 -2.57 -8.10 -2.94
C ASP A 182 -3.17 -9.10 -3.96
N GLU A 183 -4.41 -8.89 -4.42
CA GLU A 183 -5.10 -9.71 -5.42
C GLU A 183 -5.88 -8.86 -6.45
N PRO A 184 -6.30 -9.41 -7.61
CA PRO A 184 -7.10 -8.68 -8.61
C PRO A 184 -8.37 -8.03 -8.06
N ALA A 185 -9.04 -8.66 -7.09
CA ALA A 185 -10.19 -8.09 -6.39
C ALA A 185 -9.83 -6.81 -5.63
N ASP A 186 -8.65 -6.78 -5.00
CA ASP A 186 -8.16 -5.62 -4.26
C ASP A 186 -7.77 -4.51 -5.24
N LEU A 187 -7.13 -4.85 -6.37
CA LEU A 187 -6.80 -3.88 -7.44
C LEU A 187 -8.03 -3.10 -7.87
N LEU A 188 -9.12 -3.79 -8.19
CA LEU A 188 -10.33 -3.14 -8.68
C LEU A 188 -10.93 -2.20 -7.63
N ARG A 189 -11.03 -2.65 -6.38
CA ARG A 189 -11.52 -1.83 -5.26
C ARG A 189 -10.63 -0.62 -5.02
N ASP A 190 -9.31 -0.82 -4.97
CA ASP A 190 -8.34 0.24 -4.68
C ASP A 190 -8.32 1.31 -5.77
N LEU A 191 -8.49 0.94 -7.05
CA LEU A 191 -8.62 1.91 -8.13
C LEU A 191 -9.79 2.87 -7.91
N TYR A 192 -10.92 2.37 -7.43
CA TYR A 192 -12.07 3.23 -7.11
C TYR A 192 -11.82 4.10 -5.87
N VAL A 193 -11.21 3.54 -4.82
CA VAL A 193 -10.88 4.32 -3.61
C VAL A 193 -9.91 5.46 -3.93
N LEU A 194 -8.92 5.20 -4.78
CA LEU A 194 -7.83 6.14 -5.08
C LEU A 194 -8.19 7.13 -6.17
N GLY A 195 -8.81 6.67 -7.26
CA GLY A 195 -9.12 7.45 -8.45
C GLY A 195 -10.61 7.79 -8.63
N GLY A 196 -11.46 7.43 -7.67
CA GLY A 196 -12.91 7.61 -7.77
C GLY A 196 -13.49 6.89 -8.99
N ALA A 197 -14.49 7.49 -9.63
CA ALA A 197 -15.13 6.90 -10.80
C ALA A 197 -14.22 6.80 -12.04
N ALA A 198 -13.13 7.57 -12.08
CA ALA A 198 -12.14 7.50 -13.17
C ALA A 198 -11.18 6.31 -13.01
N GLY A 199 -10.88 5.91 -11.77
CA GLY A 199 -9.89 4.86 -11.49
C GLY A 199 -10.15 3.53 -12.22
N PRO A 200 -11.32 2.88 -12.05
CA PRO A 200 -11.62 1.64 -12.76
C PRO A 200 -11.59 1.78 -14.29
N ARG A 201 -11.91 2.97 -14.83
CA ARG A 201 -11.89 3.22 -16.28
C ARG A 201 -10.48 3.25 -16.87
N MET A 202 -9.46 3.54 -16.06
CA MET A 202 -8.05 3.48 -16.50
C MET A 202 -7.60 2.06 -16.85
N LEU A 203 -8.37 1.03 -16.49
CA LEU A 203 -8.12 -0.33 -16.95
C LEU A 203 -8.29 -0.47 -18.46
N ASP A 204 -9.03 0.41 -19.13
CA ASP A 204 -9.25 0.35 -20.57
C ASP A 204 -7.90 0.47 -21.32
N PRO A 205 -7.51 -0.53 -22.13
CA PRO A 205 -6.25 -0.49 -22.85
C PRO A 205 -6.24 0.52 -24.01
N THR A 206 -7.40 0.99 -24.47
CA THR A 206 -7.50 1.95 -25.58
C THR A 206 -7.19 3.39 -25.16
N GLY A 207 -7.33 3.71 -23.87
CA GLY A 207 -7.06 5.03 -23.29
C GLY A 207 -5.59 5.24 -22.95
N ALA A 208 -4.66 4.93 -23.87
CA ALA A 208 -3.22 5.07 -23.62
C ALA A 208 -2.88 6.49 -23.18
N GLN A 209 -2.24 6.61 -22.00
CA GLN A 209 -1.75 7.87 -21.48
C GLN A 209 -0.28 8.06 -21.90
N ASP A 210 0.10 9.28 -22.27
CA ASP A 210 1.52 9.63 -22.36
C ASP A 210 2.08 9.70 -20.93
N VAL A 211 2.95 8.74 -20.61
CA VAL A 211 3.59 8.60 -19.30
C VAL A 211 5.08 8.96 -19.35
N SER A 212 5.55 9.61 -20.43
CA SER A 212 6.97 9.95 -20.61
C SER A 212 7.56 10.79 -19.47
N ASP A 213 6.74 11.63 -18.83
CA ASP A 213 7.14 12.48 -17.71
C ASP A 213 6.82 11.91 -16.31
N VAL A 214 6.33 10.67 -16.21
CA VAL A 214 5.93 10.04 -14.94
C VAL A 214 7.05 10.05 -13.89
N TRP A 215 8.29 9.92 -14.38
CA TRP A 215 9.52 9.88 -13.57
C TRP A 215 10.10 11.27 -13.28
N ARG A 216 9.75 12.29 -14.06
CA ARG A 216 10.29 13.66 -13.93
C ARG A 216 9.44 14.58 -13.05
N ALA A 217 8.13 14.35 -13.01
CA ALA A 217 7.16 15.34 -12.53
C ALA A 217 6.86 15.34 -11.01
N GLY A 218 7.73 14.87 -10.11
CA GLY A 218 7.29 14.72 -8.71
C GLY A 218 8.33 14.52 -7.62
N GLU A 219 9.59 14.88 -7.83
CA GLU A 219 10.56 14.82 -6.74
C GLU A 219 10.37 16.03 -5.81
N TRP A 220 9.63 15.82 -4.73
CA TRP A 220 9.56 16.76 -3.60
C TRP A 220 10.86 16.68 -2.80
N ARG A 221 11.98 17.15 -3.34
CA ARG A 221 13.27 17.07 -2.63
C ARG A 221 13.30 18.05 -1.45
N GLU A 222 12.68 17.67 -0.35
CA GLU A 222 12.77 18.38 0.94
C GLU A 222 14.09 18.06 1.68
N GLY A 223 15.00 17.29 1.08
CA GLY A 223 16.24 16.86 1.73
C GLY A 223 15.99 15.94 2.93
N VAL A 224 14.83 15.27 2.95
CA VAL A 224 14.44 14.39 4.04
C VAL A 224 15.20 13.08 3.93
N ASP A 225 15.85 12.67 5.01
CA ASP A 225 16.46 11.35 5.15
C ASP A 225 15.74 10.56 6.25
N LEU A 226 14.97 9.55 5.83
CA LEU A 226 14.24 8.64 6.72
C LEU A 226 15.02 7.34 7.01
N GLU A 227 16.25 7.22 6.53
CA GLU A 227 17.13 6.13 6.91
C GLU A 227 17.54 6.29 8.40
N PRO A 228 17.86 5.19 9.11
CA PRO A 228 18.22 5.26 10.53
C PRO A 228 19.37 6.23 10.81
N GLY A 229 20.38 6.30 9.94
CA GLY A 229 21.48 7.26 10.08
C GLY A 229 21.02 8.71 9.91
N GLY A 230 20.17 8.97 8.93
CA GLY A 230 19.55 10.27 8.67
C GLY A 230 18.72 10.78 9.84
N LEU A 231 17.86 9.92 10.38
CA LEU A 231 17.00 10.23 11.53
C LEU A 231 17.78 10.54 12.83
N LEU A 232 19.05 10.13 12.92
CA LEU A 232 19.90 10.46 14.06
C LEU A 232 20.75 11.71 13.84
N THR A 233 20.78 12.24 12.62
CA THR A 233 21.55 13.42 12.24
C THR A 233 20.88 14.70 12.76
N GLY A 234 21.67 15.63 13.28
CA GLY A 234 21.17 16.89 13.84
C GLY A 234 20.56 16.78 15.25
N LEU A 235 20.38 15.57 15.80
CA LEU A 235 19.99 15.38 17.19
C LEU A 235 21.12 15.72 18.17
N SER A 236 20.76 16.21 19.36
CA SER A 236 21.73 16.42 20.45
C SER A 236 22.29 15.08 20.94
N SER A 237 23.52 15.04 21.48
CA SER A 237 24.09 13.79 22.02
C SER A 237 23.20 13.17 23.11
N ARG A 238 22.63 14.01 23.98
CA ARG A 238 21.70 13.57 25.03
C ARG A 238 20.38 13.06 24.46
N GLY A 239 19.83 13.76 23.47
CA GLY A 239 18.60 13.37 22.77
C GLY A 239 18.74 12.03 22.05
N ARG A 240 19.84 11.85 21.32
CA ARG A 240 20.19 10.59 20.65
C ARG A 240 20.26 9.43 21.64
N ALA A 241 21.01 9.60 22.74
CA ALA A 241 21.13 8.56 23.77
C ALA A 241 19.77 8.19 24.38
N ARG A 242 18.91 9.19 24.62
CA ARG A 242 17.56 8.96 25.15
C ARG A 242 16.68 8.18 24.18
N LEU A 243 16.63 8.56 22.91
CA LEU A 243 15.82 7.87 21.90
C LEU A 243 16.28 6.43 21.68
N LEU A 244 17.60 6.20 21.62
CA LEU A 244 18.15 4.83 21.53
C LEU A 244 17.76 3.99 22.74
N GLY A 245 17.85 4.55 23.96
CA GLY A 245 17.40 3.86 25.18
C GLY A 245 15.90 3.53 25.17
N LEU A 246 15.05 4.38 24.58
CA LEU A 246 13.61 4.09 24.40
C LEU A 246 13.39 2.97 23.37
N LEU A 247 14.15 2.96 22.27
CA LEU A 247 14.09 1.89 21.26
C LEU A 247 14.55 0.55 21.84
N ASP A 248 15.60 0.55 22.67
CA ASP A 248 16.09 -0.64 23.35
C ASP A 248 15.07 -1.12 24.40
N ALA A 249 14.50 -0.23 25.20
CA ALA A 249 13.43 -0.59 26.14
C ALA A 249 12.19 -1.15 25.44
N ARG A 250 11.87 -0.69 24.23
CA ARG A 250 10.82 -1.28 23.40
C ARG A 250 11.21 -2.68 22.95
N ARG A 251 12.43 -2.87 22.44
CA ARG A 251 12.92 -4.16 21.94
C ARG A 251 12.96 -5.22 23.06
N ASP A 252 13.45 -4.82 24.23
CA ASP A 252 13.76 -5.74 25.32
C ASP A 252 12.57 -5.97 26.26
N HIS A 253 11.65 -5.00 26.35
CA HIS A 253 10.56 -5.02 27.33
C HIS A 253 9.17 -4.73 26.74
N GLY A 254 9.04 -4.56 25.41
CA GLY A 254 7.78 -4.24 24.76
C GLY A 254 7.19 -2.88 25.13
N ARG A 255 7.96 -2.00 25.79
CA ARG A 255 7.50 -0.67 26.20
C ARG A 255 7.36 0.23 24.97
N THR A 256 6.13 0.64 24.66
CA THR A 256 5.84 1.58 23.58
C THR A 256 5.29 2.88 24.12
N LEU A 257 5.52 3.97 23.39
CA LEU A 257 4.92 5.27 23.69
C LEU A 257 3.61 5.44 22.93
N SER A 258 2.74 6.31 23.44
CA SER A 258 1.71 6.93 22.61
C SER A 258 2.34 7.81 21.53
N LEU A 259 1.58 8.14 20.47
CA LEU A 259 2.08 9.03 19.43
C LEU A 259 2.48 10.41 19.97
N ASP A 260 1.68 10.97 20.88
CA ASP A 260 1.92 12.32 21.40
C ASP A 260 3.19 12.36 22.28
N GLU A 261 3.43 11.31 23.07
CA GLU A 261 4.68 11.12 23.82
C GLU A 261 5.88 10.94 22.87
N ALA A 262 5.76 10.06 21.87
CA ALA A 262 6.83 9.82 20.89
C ALA A 262 7.22 11.09 20.12
N MET A 263 6.25 11.90 19.72
CA MET A 263 6.47 13.19 19.07
C MET A 263 7.11 14.20 20.03
N SER A 264 6.74 14.17 21.32
CA SER A 264 7.36 15.00 22.35
C SER A 264 8.84 14.64 22.55
N GLU A 265 9.14 13.33 22.62
CA GLU A 265 10.51 12.81 22.75
C GLU A 265 11.37 13.17 21.54
N ALA A 266 10.83 13.05 20.32
CA ALA A 266 11.52 13.47 19.10
C ALA A 266 11.86 14.97 19.13
N ARG A 267 10.91 15.82 19.54
CA ARG A 267 11.15 17.27 19.69
C ARG A 267 12.21 17.57 20.75
N ALA A 268 12.11 16.94 21.92
CA ALA A 268 13.08 17.10 23.00
C ALA A 268 14.50 16.65 22.61
N ALA A 269 14.61 15.67 21.71
CA ALA A 269 15.90 15.21 21.19
C ALA A 269 16.55 16.17 20.17
N GLY A 270 15.78 17.11 19.63
CA GLY A 270 16.23 18.10 18.65
C GLY A 270 15.75 17.84 17.22
N ALA A 271 14.75 16.98 17.01
CA ALA A 271 14.24 16.67 15.67
C ALA A 271 13.63 17.92 14.98
N GLN A 272 14.06 18.15 13.74
CA GLN A 272 13.73 19.33 12.93
C GLN A 272 12.68 19.00 11.87
N GLY A 273 11.64 19.81 11.77
CA GLY A 273 10.54 19.60 10.82
C GLY A 273 9.69 18.36 11.14
N ASP A 274 8.65 18.16 10.35
CA ASP A 274 7.64 17.14 10.63
C ASP A 274 8.09 15.74 10.23
N TRP A 275 8.69 15.58 9.05
CA TRP A 275 9.19 14.28 8.58
C TRP A 275 10.21 13.62 9.51
N HIS A 276 11.13 14.41 10.07
CA HIS A 276 12.11 13.91 11.02
C HIS A 276 11.42 13.40 12.30
N ARG A 277 10.45 14.15 12.82
CA ARG A 277 9.68 13.76 14.01
C ARG A 277 8.83 12.53 13.74
N TYR A 278 8.16 12.46 12.59
CA TYR A 278 7.35 11.31 12.19
C TYR A 278 8.21 10.05 12.04
N GLY A 279 9.39 10.17 11.41
CA GLY A 279 10.32 9.07 11.25
C GLY A 279 10.81 8.50 12.59
N LEU A 280 11.15 9.37 13.53
CA LEU A 280 11.52 8.97 14.89
C LEU A 280 10.35 8.36 15.66
N ALA A 281 9.18 9.00 15.62
CA ALA A 281 7.98 8.52 16.33
C ALA A 281 7.53 7.15 15.81
N ALA A 282 7.66 6.88 14.51
CA ALA A 282 7.37 5.58 13.90
C ALA A 282 8.13 4.43 14.58
N GLY A 283 9.35 4.67 15.06
CA GLY A 283 10.16 3.69 15.79
C GLY A 283 9.75 3.48 17.25
N LEU A 284 8.97 4.38 17.84
CA LEU A 284 8.67 4.39 19.28
C LEU A 284 7.25 3.92 19.63
N ILE A 285 6.31 4.00 18.68
CA ILE A 285 4.90 3.63 18.90
C ILE A 285 4.62 2.14 18.60
N SER A 286 3.62 1.57 19.26
CA SER A 286 3.08 0.27 18.85
C SER A 286 2.36 0.39 17.50
N HIS A 287 2.50 -0.61 16.64
CA HIS A 287 1.90 -0.61 15.29
C HIS A 287 0.62 -1.42 15.22
N ASP A 288 0.58 -2.56 15.92
CA ASP A 288 -0.54 -3.48 15.87
C ASP A 288 -1.10 -3.74 17.29
N LEU A 289 -2.41 -3.95 17.37
CA LEU A 289 -3.11 -4.34 18.59
C LEU A 289 -2.71 -5.78 18.97
N PRO A 290 -2.32 -6.04 20.22
CA PRO A 290 -1.92 -7.38 20.65
C PRO A 290 -3.05 -8.40 20.44
N GLY A 291 -2.74 -9.52 19.78
CA GLY A 291 -3.68 -10.63 19.59
C GLY A 291 -4.79 -10.39 18.55
N VAL A 292 -4.78 -9.27 17.82
CA VAL A 292 -5.79 -8.97 16.80
C VAL A 292 -5.26 -9.33 15.41
N ALA A 293 -5.98 -10.17 14.68
CA ALA A 293 -5.70 -10.51 13.29
C ALA A 293 -6.43 -9.56 12.32
N ALA A 294 -5.89 -9.39 11.12
CA ALA A 294 -6.57 -8.61 10.07
C ALA A 294 -7.76 -9.39 9.49
N GLU A 295 -8.76 -8.66 8.97
CA GLU A 295 -9.78 -9.26 8.10
C GLU A 295 -9.04 -9.74 6.83
N PHE A 296 -9.04 -11.05 6.57
CA PHE A 296 -8.27 -11.75 5.51
C PHE A 296 -6.82 -12.18 5.83
N ASP A 297 -6.42 -12.29 7.11
CA ASP A 297 -5.10 -12.85 7.50
C ASP A 297 -4.97 -14.39 7.31
N GLU A 298 -5.89 -15.03 6.57
CA GLU A 298 -5.98 -16.49 6.43
C GLU A 298 -4.91 -17.11 5.50
N ALA A 299 -4.24 -16.27 4.70
CA ALA A 299 -3.09 -16.67 3.89
C ALA A 299 -2.22 -15.45 3.58
N THR A 300 -0.90 -15.66 3.55
CA THR A 300 0.05 -14.68 3.00
C THR A 300 -0.12 -14.54 1.49
N VAL A 301 0.32 -13.42 0.93
CA VAL A 301 0.32 -13.20 -0.52
C VAL A 301 1.10 -14.30 -1.24
N GLU A 302 2.23 -14.75 -0.68
CA GLU A 302 3.03 -15.85 -1.23
C GLU A 302 2.25 -17.17 -1.25
N GLN A 303 1.52 -17.48 -0.17
CA GLN A 303 0.66 -18.66 -0.12
C GLN A 303 -0.49 -18.56 -1.12
N LEU A 304 -1.08 -17.38 -1.31
CA LEU A 304 -2.12 -17.16 -2.29
C LEU A 304 -1.59 -17.31 -3.71
N ALA A 305 -0.42 -16.74 -4.01
CA ALA A 305 0.24 -16.89 -5.30
C ALA A 305 0.52 -18.38 -5.60
N GLN A 306 0.93 -19.15 -4.61
CA GLN A 306 1.11 -20.60 -4.75
C GLN A 306 -0.20 -21.36 -4.98
N ARG A 307 -1.33 -20.92 -4.39
CA ARG A 307 -2.65 -21.51 -4.66
C ARG A 307 -3.07 -21.25 -6.10
N TRP A 308 -2.95 -20.01 -6.56
CA TRP A 308 -3.25 -19.64 -7.95
C TRP A 308 -2.46 -20.46 -8.97
N ARG A 309 -1.16 -20.68 -8.75
CA ARG A 309 -0.34 -21.54 -9.64
C ARG A 309 -0.81 -22.99 -9.73
N ARG A 310 -1.52 -23.50 -8.72
CA ARG A 310 -2.02 -24.88 -8.70
C ARG A 310 -3.42 -25.02 -9.28
N GLU A 311 -4.18 -23.93 -9.29
CA GLU A 311 -5.59 -23.90 -9.67
C GLU A 311 -5.80 -23.36 -11.10
N GLY A 312 -4.82 -22.64 -11.66
CA GLY A 312 -4.74 -22.25 -13.08
C GLY A 312 -4.09 -23.31 -13.94
#